data_AF-A0A2V8QKF8-F1
#
_entry.id   AF-A0A2V8QKF8-F1
#
_cell.length_a   1.000
_cell.length_b   1.000
_cell.length_c   1.000
_cell.angle_alpha   90.00
_cell.angle_beta   90.00
_cell.angle_gamma   90.00
#
_symmetry.space_group_name_H-M   'P 1'
#
loop_
_entity.id
_entity.type
_entity.pdbx_description
1 polymer ?
#
loop_
_entity_poly.entity_id
_entity_poly.type
_entity_poly.pdbx_seq_one_letter_code
_entity_poly.pdbx_strand_id
1 'polypeptide(L)'
;MKHKCSPSVSRTKSRAIFVYLLMVALIGLTFPRMGHSQTIKDIATDATDPNNLADTEPSIAVDPSNPLRIAIVSFSENWGPGVRAPVWMSTDGGATWSKITIIPQPPTGFPGPGDQKIAFDSTGRVLIAELDSGFDDFIYRQTGAPGTP
;
A
#
# COMPACT_ATOMS: atom_id res chain seq x y z
N MET A 1 -41.88 -74.19 8.32
CA MET A 1 -41.29 -72.98 8.93
C MET A 1 -40.08 -72.54 8.12
N LYS A 2 -40.04 -71.26 7.74
CA LYS A 2 -38.88 -70.36 7.46
C LYS A 2 -39.20 -69.45 6.26
N HIS A 3 -39.79 -68.29 6.56
CA HIS A 3 -39.88 -67.16 5.62
C HIS A 3 -38.55 -66.40 5.60
N LYS A 4 -38.09 -66.07 4.40
CA LYS A 4 -36.86 -65.32 4.12
C LYS A 4 -37.22 -63.83 4.02
N CYS A 5 -36.57 -62.99 4.83
CA CYS A 5 -36.69 -61.53 4.76
C CYS A 5 -35.63 -60.98 3.78
N SER A 6 -36.00 -60.00 2.95
CA SER A 6 -35.05 -59.29 2.06
C SER A 6 -35.05 -57.79 2.42
N PRO A 7 -33.90 -57.10 2.49
CA PRO A 7 -33.85 -55.71 2.91
C PRO A 7 -34.12 -54.76 1.74
N SER A 8 -34.91 -53.70 1.96
CA SER A 8 -35.11 -52.63 0.99
C SER A 8 -33.92 -51.65 1.08
N VAL A 9 -33.29 -51.38 -0.06
CA VAL A 9 -32.21 -50.38 -0.16
C VAL A 9 -32.83 -49.00 -0.41
N SER A 10 -32.56 -48.07 0.52
CA SER A 10 -33.03 -46.69 0.50
C SER A 10 -32.50 -45.91 -0.73
N ARG A 11 -33.41 -45.50 -1.62
CA ARG A 11 -33.15 -44.68 -2.82
C ARG A 11 -32.87 -43.20 -2.52
N THR A 12 -32.82 -42.78 -1.27
CA THR A 12 -32.93 -41.35 -0.92
C THR A 12 -31.60 -40.60 -0.95
N LYS A 13 -30.45 -41.28 -0.81
CA LYS A 13 -29.12 -40.63 -0.73
C LYS A 13 -28.59 -40.11 -2.07
N SER A 14 -29.00 -40.70 -3.19
CA SER A 14 -28.45 -40.37 -4.51
C SER A 14 -28.93 -39.04 -5.09
N ARG A 15 -30.09 -38.53 -4.67
CA ARG A 15 -30.67 -37.28 -5.18
C ARG A 15 -30.02 -36.03 -4.58
N ALA A 16 -29.62 -36.08 -3.31
CA ALA A 16 -29.01 -34.95 -2.62
C ALA A 16 -27.60 -34.61 -3.15
N ILE A 17 -26.81 -35.64 -3.49
CA ILE A 17 -25.44 -35.48 -4.01
C ILE A 17 -25.44 -34.84 -5.42
N PHE A 18 -26.41 -35.21 -6.26
CA PHE A 18 -26.52 -34.70 -7.62
C PHE A 18 -26.96 -33.22 -7.67
N VAL A 19 -27.84 -32.82 -6.75
CA VAL A 19 -28.27 -31.41 -6.60
C VAL A 19 -27.12 -30.54 -6.06
N TYR A 20 -26.31 -31.05 -5.15
CA TYR A 20 -25.16 -30.32 -4.61
C TYR A 20 -24.05 -30.12 -5.66
N LEU A 21 -23.78 -31.13 -6.49
CA LEU A 21 -22.82 -31.02 -7.60
C LEU A 21 -23.29 -30.03 -8.69
N LEU A 22 -24.59 -29.95 -8.98
CA LEU A 22 -25.14 -28.92 -9.88
C LEU A 22 -25.05 -27.51 -9.29
N MET A 23 -25.30 -27.34 -7.98
CA MET A 23 -25.20 -26.04 -7.31
C MET A 23 -23.76 -25.51 -7.29
N VAL A 24 -22.76 -26.37 -7.03
CA VAL A 24 -21.34 -25.98 -7.07
C VAL A 24 -20.88 -25.65 -8.50
N ALA A 25 -21.37 -26.37 -9.51
CA ALA A 25 -21.09 -26.06 -10.91
C ALA A 25 -21.73 -24.73 -11.38
N LEU A 26 -22.92 -24.36 -10.86
CA LEU A 26 -23.54 -23.07 -11.18
C LEU A 26 -22.88 -21.88 -10.47
N ILE A 27 -22.33 -22.06 -9.27
CA ILE A 27 -21.59 -21.01 -8.55
C ILE A 27 -20.22 -20.75 -9.21
N GLY A 28 -19.62 -21.76 -9.85
CA GLY A 28 -18.32 -21.63 -10.55
C GLY A 28 -18.36 -20.88 -11.89
N LEU A 29 -19.53 -20.62 -12.47
CA LEU A 29 -19.68 -20.10 -13.84
C LEU A 29 -20.05 -18.61 -13.94
N THR A 30 -20.30 -17.92 -12.82
CA THR A 30 -20.82 -16.53 -12.84
C THR A 30 -19.99 -15.50 -12.09
N PHE A 31 -18.80 -15.85 -11.59
CA PHE A 31 -17.87 -14.83 -11.12
C PHE A 31 -17.08 -14.28 -12.31
N PRO A 32 -17.39 -13.08 -12.83
CA PRO A 32 -16.50 -12.44 -13.77
C PRO A 32 -15.13 -12.34 -13.10
N ARG A 33 -14.09 -12.88 -13.74
CA ARG A 33 -12.73 -12.47 -13.42
C ARG A 33 -12.68 -10.97 -13.73
N MET A 34 -12.77 -10.13 -12.72
CA MET A 34 -12.35 -8.74 -12.88
C MET A 34 -10.88 -8.81 -13.27
N GLY A 35 -10.58 -8.54 -14.53
CA GLY A 35 -9.21 -8.35 -14.98
C GLY A 35 -8.60 -7.25 -14.15
N HIS A 36 -7.46 -7.51 -13.50
CA HIS A 36 -6.74 -6.49 -12.77
C HIS A 36 -6.04 -5.60 -13.79
N SER A 37 -6.70 -4.52 -14.22
CA SER A 37 -6.07 -3.49 -15.06
C SER A 37 -5.10 -2.73 -14.17
N GLN A 38 -3.80 -2.96 -14.35
CA GLN A 38 -2.76 -2.18 -13.68
C GLN A 38 -2.47 -0.94 -14.51
N THR A 39 -2.59 0.24 -13.89
CA THR A 39 -2.20 1.51 -14.51
C THR A 39 -0.82 1.88 -13.99
N ILE A 40 0.15 2.04 -14.89
CA ILE A 40 1.46 2.62 -14.53
C ILE A 40 1.27 4.13 -14.40
N LYS A 41 1.67 4.69 -13.27
CA LYS A 41 1.58 6.12 -12.97
C LYS A 41 2.95 6.65 -12.62
N ASP A 42 3.41 7.62 -13.39
CA ASP A 42 4.53 8.47 -13.02
C ASP A 42 4.03 9.59 -12.08
N ILE A 43 4.70 9.74 -10.94
CA ILE A 43 4.36 10.71 -9.90
C ILE A 43 5.43 11.80 -9.75
N ALA A 44 6.68 11.50 -10.11
CA ALA A 44 7.83 12.41 -10.09
C ALA A 44 8.10 12.93 -11.52
N THR A 45 7.08 13.52 -12.13
CA THR A 45 7.16 14.06 -13.50
C THR A 45 8.00 15.34 -13.53
N ASP A 46 8.54 15.76 -14.69
CA ASP A 46 9.24 17.06 -14.84
C ASP A 46 8.44 18.27 -14.31
N ALA A 47 7.10 18.21 -14.35
CA ALA A 47 6.25 19.28 -13.84
C ALA A 47 6.17 19.31 -12.31
N THR A 48 6.27 18.14 -11.67
CA THR A 48 6.14 17.97 -10.23
C THR A 48 7.47 17.73 -9.52
N ASP A 49 8.53 17.38 -10.24
CA ASP A 49 9.93 17.29 -9.82
C ASP A 49 10.85 17.98 -10.86
N PRO A 50 10.90 19.32 -10.87
CA PRO A 50 11.73 20.06 -11.83
C PRO A 50 13.24 19.91 -11.62
N ASN A 51 13.70 19.47 -10.45
CA ASN A 51 15.13 19.22 -10.24
C ASN A 51 15.57 17.89 -10.87
N ASN A 52 14.61 17.00 -11.13
CA ASN A 52 14.77 15.76 -11.90
C ASN A 52 16.02 14.99 -11.44
N LEU A 53 16.08 14.76 -10.13
CA LEU A 53 17.10 13.92 -9.53
C LEU A 53 16.84 12.46 -9.89
N ALA A 54 17.63 11.53 -9.35
CA ALA A 54 17.57 10.14 -9.77
C ALA A 54 16.28 9.39 -9.34
N ASP A 55 15.51 9.96 -8.39
CA ASP A 55 14.28 9.36 -7.84
C ASP A 55 14.44 7.92 -7.35
N THR A 56 15.64 7.58 -6.88
CA THR A 56 15.99 6.23 -6.49
C THR A 56 15.47 5.86 -5.11
N GLU A 57 15.49 4.56 -4.83
CA GLU A 57 15.23 3.95 -3.52
C GLU A 57 13.87 4.25 -2.90
N PRO A 58 12.77 4.08 -3.67
CA PRO A 58 11.47 4.44 -3.16
C PRO A 58 11.03 3.56 -1.98
N SER A 59 10.34 4.18 -1.03
CA SER A 59 9.62 3.49 0.03
C SER A 59 8.17 3.95 0.04
N ILE A 60 7.23 3.01 0.20
CA ILE A 60 5.79 3.28 0.20
C ILE A 60 5.16 2.79 1.51
N ALA A 61 4.18 3.54 2.03
CA ALA A 61 3.37 3.17 3.17
C ALA A 61 1.89 3.49 2.97
N VAL A 62 1.03 2.70 3.59
CA VAL A 62 -0.43 2.92 3.64
C VAL A 62 -0.82 3.21 5.08
N ASP A 63 -1.62 4.25 5.29
CA ASP A 63 -2.10 4.64 6.61
C ASP A 63 -3.10 3.60 7.15
N PRO A 64 -2.82 2.94 8.30
CA PRO A 64 -3.72 1.94 8.85
C PRO A 64 -5.05 2.54 9.37
N SER A 65 -5.08 3.83 9.68
CA SER A 65 -6.29 4.54 10.13
C SER A 65 -7.16 5.03 8.96
N ASN A 66 -6.57 5.17 7.77
CA ASN A 66 -7.28 5.54 6.55
C ASN A 66 -6.54 4.98 5.31
N PRO A 67 -6.93 3.81 4.80
CA PRO A 67 -6.23 3.16 3.67
C PRO A 67 -6.24 3.93 2.35
N LEU A 68 -7.03 5.01 2.23
CA LEU A 68 -6.98 5.91 1.07
C LEU A 68 -5.75 6.83 1.11
N ARG A 69 -5.11 6.97 2.27
CA ARG A 69 -3.87 7.72 2.42
C ARG A 69 -2.68 6.81 2.18
N ILE A 70 -1.90 7.18 1.17
CA ILE A 70 -0.70 6.45 0.75
C ILE A 70 0.43 7.46 0.61
N ALA A 71 1.59 7.16 1.18
CA ALA A 71 2.76 8.02 1.10
C ALA A 71 3.93 7.28 0.45
N ILE A 72 4.67 8.00 -0.39
CA ILE A 72 5.90 7.53 -1.03
C ILE A 72 7.00 8.55 -0.75
N VAL A 73 8.18 8.04 -0.45
CA VAL A 73 9.45 8.78 -0.48
C VAL A 73 10.34 8.22 -1.56
N SER A 74 11.20 9.07 -2.12
CA SER A 74 12.23 8.79 -3.11
C SER A 74 13.28 9.90 -3.01
N PHE A 75 14.45 9.74 -3.62
CA PHE A 75 15.47 10.79 -3.72
C PHE A 75 15.10 11.87 -4.75
N SER A 76 13.92 12.47 -4.55
CA SER A 76 13.36 13.54 -5.36
C SER A 76 13.70 14.88 -4.74
N GLU A 77 13.99 15.88 -5.59
CA GLU A 77 14.24 17.27 -5.21
C GLU A 77 15.45 17.56 -4.29
N ASN A 78 15.83 18.83 -4.23
CA ASN A 78 16.90 19.29 -3.34
C ASN A 78 16.51 19.24 -1.85
N TRP A 79 17.52 19.15 -1.00
CA TRP A 79 17.40 19.21 0.45
C TRP A 79 18.58 19.93 1.07
N GLY A 80 18.33 20.64 2.18
CA GLY A 80 19.35 21.42 2.84
C GLY A 80 18.79 22.52 3.73
N PRO A 81 19.60 23.53 4.07
CA PRO A 81 19.18 24.56 5.02
C PRO A 81 17.95 25.32 4.51
N GLY A 82 16.84 25.19 5.22
CA GLY A 82 15.56 25.81 4.83
C GLY A 82 14.82 25.13 3.68
N VAL A 83 15.35 24.04 3.12
CA VAL A 83 14.74 23.26 2.03
C VAL A 83 14.39 21.87 2.55
N ARG A 84 13.10 21.53 2.50
CA ARG A 84 12.59 20.24 2.99
C ARG A 84 12.41 19.26 1.84
N ALA A 85 12.78 18.00 2.07
CA ALA A 85 12.59 16.94 1.08
C ALA A 85 11.11 16.54 0.97
N PRO A 86 10.69 16.07 -0.21
CA PRO A 86 9.30 15.77 -0.49
C PRO A 86 8.86 14.40 0.04
N VAL A 87 7.57 14.30 0.29
CA VAL A 87 6.78 13.07 0.37
C VAL A 87 5.68 13.20 -0.67
N TRP A 88 5.54 12.20 -1.53
CA TRP A 88 4.43 12.07 -2.44
C TRP A 88 3.25 11.44 -1.69
N MET A 89 2.11 12.12 -1.66
CA MET A 89 0.95 11.68 -0.89
C MET A 89 -0.28 11.56 -1.78
N SER A 90 -1.00 10.45 -1.64
CA SER A 90 -2.36 10.26 -2.14
C SER A 90 -3.35 10.28 -0.99
N THR A 91 -4.56 10.75 -1.24
CA THR A 91 -5.70 10.71 -0.30
C THR A 91 -6.93 9.99 -0.89
N ASP A 92 -6.78 9.39 -2.07
CA ASP A 92 -7.83 8.74 -2.84
C ASP A 92 -7.45 7.32 -3.28
N GLY A 93 -6.55 6.66 -2.53
CA GLY A 93 -6.14 5.28 -2.79
C GLY A 93 -5.20 5.14 -3.99
N GLY A 94 -4.46 6.20 -4.32
CA GLY A 94 -3.43 6.20 -5.38
C GLY A 94 -3.92 6.67 -6.75
N ALA A 95 -5.14 7.18 -6.86
CA ALA A 95 -5.67 7.70 -8.11
C ALA A 95 -5.04 9.06 -8.47
N THR A 96 -4.80 9.91 -7.46
CA THR A 96 -4.07 11.18 -7.58
C THR A 96 -2.99 11.30 -6.51
N TRP A 97 -1.95 12.08 -6.81
CA TRP A 97 -0.76 12.26 -5.98
C TRP A 97 -0.39 13.74 -5.90
N SER A 98 0.03 14.17 -4.72
CA SER A 98 0.53 15.52 -4.45
C SER A 98 1.92 15.46 -3.84
N LYS A 99 2.80 16.38 -4.24
CA LYS A 99 4.11 16.56 -3.60
C LYS A 99 3.97 17.42 -2.36
N ILE A 100 4.55 16.98 -1.24
CA ILE A 100 4.51 17.71 0.02
C ILE A 100 5.90 17.75 0.66
N THR A 101 6.44 18.94 0.92
CA THR A 101 7.82 19.13 1.42
C THR A 101 7.86 19.13 2.95
N ILE A 102 8.03 17.96 3.56
CA ILE A 102 7.84 17.77 5.02
C ILE A 102 9.04 17.17 5.76
N ILE A 103 10.12 16.82 5.07
CA ILE A 103 11.29 16.21 5.71
C ILE A 103 12.35 17.30 5.93
N PRO A 104 12.59 17.76 7.17
CA PRO A 104 13.59 18.78 7.44
C PRO A 104 15.00 18.24 7.26
N GLN A 105 15.96 19.14 7.06
CA GLN A 105 17.36 18.82 7.32
C GLN A 105 17.56 18.63 8.84
N PRO A 106 18.39 17.67 9.27
CA PRO A 106 19.09 17.66 10.56
C PRO A 106 19.86 18.97 10.79
N PRO A 107 20.65 19.11 11.88
CA PRO A 107 21.52 20.27 12.05
C PRO A 107 22.27 20.64 10.77
N THR A 108 22.48 21.93 10.55
CA THR A 108 23.09 22.40 9.30
C THR A 108 24.46 21.79 9.09
N GLY A 109 24.68 21.15 7.92
CA GLY A 109 25.97 20.56 7.54
C GLY A 109 25.93 19.05 7.32
N PHE A 110 24.84 18.37 7.71
CA PHE A 110 24.62 16.96 7.35
C PHE A 110 24.17 16.85 5.89
N PRO A 111 24.76 15.95 5.08
CA PRO A 111 24.32 15.67 3.71
C PRO A 111 23.03 14.84 3.72
N GLY A 112 22.31 14.81 2.59
CA GLY A 112 21.07 14.03 2.48
C GLY A 112 19.98 14.67 1.60
N PRO A 113 18.75 14.11 1.64
CA PRO A 113 18.41 12.92 2.41
C PRO A 113 19.14 11.68 1.85
N GLY A 114 19.64 10.82 2.73
CA GLY A 114 20.07 9.47 2.33
C GLY A 114 18.90 8.48 2.31
N ASP A 115 19.14 7.17 2.35
CA ASP A 115 18.11 6.14 2.16
C ASP A 115 16.92 6.30 3.10
N GLN A 116 15.75 6.53 2.52
CA GLN A 116 14.54 6.79 3.29
C GLN A 116 13.68 5.54 3.41
N LYS A 117 13.05 5.38 4.57
CA LYS A 117 11.95 4.43 4.81
C LYS A 117 10.81 5.15 5.47
N ILE A 118 9.60 4.98 4.93
CA ILE A 118 8.40 5.64 5.42
C ILE A 118 7.43 4.63 6.02
N ALA A 119 6.74 5.04 7.09
CA ALA A 119 5.65 4.31 7.72
C ALA A 119 4.59 5.28 8.25
N PHE A 120 3.40 4.75 8.56
CA PHE A 120 2.40 5.46 9.36
C PHE A 120 2.31 4.83 10.75
N ASP A 121 2.16 5.65 11.78
CA ASP A 121 1.77 5.18 13.11
C ASP A 121 0.27 4.80 13.15
N SER A 122 -0.17 4.19 14.25
CA SER A 122 -1.58 3.77 14.41
C SER A 122 -2.58 4.92 14.43
N THR A 123 -2.11 6.16 14.51
CA THR A 123 -2.94 7.38 14.49
C THR A 123 -2.93 8.08 13.12
N GLY A 124 -2.21 7.53 12.14
CA GLY A 124 -2.09 8.10 10.80
C GLY A 124 -1.04 9.19 10.65
N ARG A 125 -0.09 9.30 11.59
CA ARG A 125 1.06 10.20 11.45
C ARG A 125 2.19 9.55 10.69
N VAL A 126 2.89 10.33 9.87
CA VAL A 126 4.06 9.87 9.14
C VAL A 126 5.26 9.69 10.06
N LEU A 127 5.95 8.57 9.91
CA LEU A 127 7.25 8.24 10.48
C LEU A 127 8.23 8.01 9.33
N ILE A 128 9.43 8.58 9.40
CA ILE A 128 10.47 8.38 8.40
C ILE A 128 11.77 8.02 9.11
N ALA A 129 12.44 6.99 8.64
CA ALA A 129 13.83 6.70 8.97
C ALA A 129 14.71 7.09 7.79
N GLU A 130 15.86 7.67 8.07
CA GLU A 130 16.86 8.07 7.09
C GLU A 130 18.23 7.50 7.48
N LEU A 131 18.87 6.80 6.55
CA LEU A 131 20.26 6.39 6.64
C LEU A 131 21.15 7.54 6.14
N ASP A 132 22.08 8.02 6.95
CA ASP A 132 23.10 8.97 6.49
C ASP A 132 24.44 8.28 6.22
N SER A 133 25.22 8.87 5.33
CA SER A 133 26.59 8.52 4.98
C SER A 133 27.62 8.75 6.10
N GLY A 134 27.23 9.37 7.22
CA GLY A 134 28.13 10.00 8.19
C GLY A 134 28.12 9.46 9.63
N PHE A 135 27.54 8.29 9.90
CA PHE A 135 27.39 7.63 11.22
C PHE A 135 26.19 8.03 12.08
N ASP A 136 25.38 9.01 11.67
CA ASP A 136 24.17 9.42 12.40
C ASP A 136 22.91 9.06 11.61
N ASP A 137 22.04 8.22 12.18
CA ASP A 137 20.75 7.88 11.59
C ASP A 137 19.64 8.75 12.20
N PHE A 138 18.71 9.21 11.37
CA PHE A 138 17.63 10.10 11.82
C PHE A 138 16.26 9.42 11.75
N ILE A 139 15.47 9.59 12.81
CA ILE A 139 14.05 9.24 12.83
C ILE A 139 13.23 10.53 12.91
N TYR A 140 12.40 10.75 11.90
CA TYR A 140 11.44 11.84 11.84
C TYR A 140 10.06 11.32 12.21
N ARG A 141 9.34 12.09 13.02
CA ARG A 141 7.94 11.86 13.32
C ARG A 141 7.17 13.14 13.09
N GLN A 142 6.08 13.04 12.33
CA GLN A 142 5.15 14.14 12.16
C GLN A 142 4.59 14.59 13.53
N THR A 143 4.65 15.89 13.80
CA THR A 143 4.15 16.49 15.05
C THR A 143 2.85 17.27 14.87
N GLY A 144 2.49 17.61 13.63
CA GLY A 144 1.19 18.18 13.27
C GLY A 144 0.03 17.19 13.44
N ALA A 145 -1.19 17.64 13.14
CA ALA A 145 -2.35 16.79 13.16
C ALA A 145 -2.21 15.65 12.13
N PRO A 146 -2.66 14.42 12.43
CA PRO A 146 -2.69 13.36 11.43
C PRO A 146 -3.45 13.81 10.19
N GLY A 147 -2.98 13.44 9.00
CA GLY A 147 -3.67 13.81 7.75
C GLY A 147 -3.28 15.17 7.19
N THR A 148 -2.59 16.03 7.94
CA THR A 148 -2.01 17.25 7.37
C THR A 148 -0.66 16.93 6.75
N PRO A 149 -0.21 17.69 5.76
CA PRO A 149 1.23 17.84 5.50
C PRO A 149 1.98 18.33 6.75
#